data_AF-A0A534Q1W3-F1
#
_entry.id   AF-A0A534Q1W3-F1
#
_cell.length_a   1.000
_cell.length_b   1.000
_cell.length_c   1.000
_cell.angle_alpha   90.00
_cell.angle_beta   90.00
_cell.angle_gamma   90.00
#
_symmetry.space_group_name_H-M   'P 1'
#
loop_
_entity.id
_entity.type
_entity.pdbx_description
1 polymer ?
#
loop_
_entity_poly.entity_id
_entity_poly.type
_entity_poly.pdbx_seq_one_letter_code
_entity_poly.pdbx_strand_id
1 'polypeptide(L)'
;METPVDGIVDTLRAVPPTAFGPEEICARLSGVLLDPRTLAPYLHFAPRRYTRNLIYRDDTFELLALCWDPHTESPIHNHSGQLCWLSVQRGALRLDNYLSLDGPGPGNGIRLVP
;
A
#
# COMPACT_ATOMS: atom_id res chain seq x y z
N MET A 1 19.33 -3.23 -7.46
CA MET A 1 19.65 -1.79 -7.53
C MET A 1 18.49 -1.06 -6.90
N GLU A 2 18.75 -0.09 -6.03
CA GLU A 2 17.68 0.66 -5.36
C GLU A 2 17.09 1.71 -6.31
N THR A 3 15.78 1.94 -6.21
CA THR A 3 15.01 2.85 -7.08
C THR A 3 14.62 4.11 -6.30
N PRO A 4 14.85 5.32 -6.82
CA PRO A 4 14.33 6.54 -6.21
C PRO A 4 12.80 6.51 -6.11
N VAL A 5 12.22 7.10 -5.05
CA VAL A 5 10.75 7.21 -4.90
C VAL A 5 10.09 7.82 -6.14
N ASP A 6 10.66 8.89 -6.68
CA ASP A 6 10.12 9.55 -7.89
C ASP A 6 10.16 8.62 -9.11
N GLY A 7 11.11 7.68 -9.16
CA GLY A 7 11.16 6.65 -10.20
C GLY A 7 9.96 5.70 -10.17
N ILE A 8 9.36 5.46 -8.99
CA ILE A 8 8.10 4.70 -8.89
C ILE A 8 6.94 5.51 -9.40
N VAL A 9 6.88 6.81 -9.05
CA VAL A 9 5.85 7.72 -9.55
C VAL A 9 5.89 7.76 -11.08
N ASP A 10 7.08 7.92 -11.67
CA ASP A 10 7.26 7.93 -13.12
C ASP A 10 6.88 6.58 -13.76
N THR A 11 7.27 5.47 -13.14
CA THR A 11 6.92 4.12 -13.61
C THR A 11 5.41 3.91 -13.66
N LEU A 12 4.68 4.38 -12.64
CA LEU A 12 3.22 4.25 -12.57
C LEU A 12 2.50 5.23 -13.50
N ARG A 13 2.97 6.47 -13.61
CA ARG A 13 2.41 7.47 -14.54
C ARG A 13 2.61 7.11 -16.01
N ALA A 14 3.59 6.28 -16.32
CA ALA A 14 3.79 5.75 -17.67
C ALA A 14 2.72 4.71 -18.07
N VAL A 15 1.92 4.20 -17.13
CA VAL A 15 0.83 3.27 -17.40
C VAL A 15 -0.44 4.07 -17.74
N PRO A 16 -1.02 3.90 -18.94
CA PRO A 16 -2.25 4.60 -19.27
C PRO A 16 -3.40 4.10 -18.39
N PRO A 17 -4.39 4.95 -18.03
CA PRO A 17 -5.49 4.55 -17.14
C PRO A 17 -6.24 3.29 -17.59
N THR A 18 -6.38 3.09 -18.91
CA THR A 18 -7.04 1.90 -19.49
C THR A 18 -6.27 0.60 -19.29
N ALA A 19 -4.98 0.67 -18.96
CA ALA A 19 -4.11 -0.47 -18.66
C ALA A 19 -3.67 -0.50 -17.19
N PHE A 20 -4.19 0.40 -16.34
CA PHE A 20 -3.84 0.46 -14.93
C PHE A 20 -4.55 -0.66 -14.16
N GLY A 21 -3.99 -1.87 -14.25
CA GLY A 21 -4.58 -3.09 -13.73
C GLY A 21 -3.60 -3.99 -12.98
N PRO A 22 -4.10 -5.04 -12.30
CA PRO A 22 -3.33 -5.91 -11.42
C PRO A 22 -2.04 -6.45 -12.05
N GLU A 23 -2.16 -7.06 -13.23
CA GLU A 23 -1.04 -7.72 -13.91
C GLU A 23 0.08 -6.73 -14.27
N GLU A 24 -0.29 -5.61 -14.90
CA GLU A 24 0.67 -4.60 -15.36
C GLU A 24 1.40 -3.92 -14.20
N ILE A 25 0.68 -3.52 -13.16
CA ILE A 25 1.28 -2.87 -11.99
C ILE A 25 2.15 -3.86 -11.21
N CYS A 26 1.70 -5.10 -11.03
CA CYS A 26 2.51 -6.15 -10.41
C CYS A 26 3.80 -6.41 -11.20
N ALA A 27 3.73 -6.51 -12.53
CA ALA A 27 4.91 -6.74 -13.36
C ALA A 27 5.95 -5.62 -13.22
N ARG A 28 5.49 -4.37 -13.13
CA ARG A 28 6.36 -3.19 -13.00
C ARG A 28 6.96 -3.01 -11.61
N LEU A 29 6.22 -3.36 -10.56
CA LEU A 29 6.64 -3.12 -9.17
C LEU A 29 7.25 -4.36 -8.49
N SER A 30 7.22 -5.53 -9.14
CA SER A 30 7.73 -6.78 -8.56
C SER A 30 9.18 -6.65 -8.12
N GLY A 31 9.43 -6.94 -6.84
CA GLY A 31 10.78 -6.93 -6.26
C GLY A 31 11.41 -5.55 -6.10
N VAL A 32 10.64 -4.46 -6.23
CA VAL A 32 11.20 -3.12 -6.14
C VAL A 32 11.69 -2.80 -4.72
N LEU A 33 12.94 -2.36 -4.64
CA LEU A 33 13.57 -1.83 -3.44
C LEU A 33 13.84 -0.34 -3.66
N LEU A 34 13.37 0.48 -2.74
CA LEU A 34 13.51 1.93 -2.80
C LEU A 34 14.83 2.38 -2.20
N ASP A 35 15.41 3.45 -2.75
CA ASP A 35 16.54 4.15 -2.15
C ASP A 35 16.07 4.80 -0.83
N PRO A 36 16.58 4.36 0.34
CA PRO A 36 16.14 4.86 1.64
C PRO A 36 16.30 6.37 1.80
N ARG A 37 17.26 6.98 1.09
CA ARG A 37 17.52 8.43 1.17
C ARG A 37 16.39 9.22 0.52
N THR A 38 15.83 8.70 -0.57
CA THR A 38 14.70 9.33 -1.27
C THR A 38 13.36 9.06 -0.59
N LEU A 39 13.28 7.96 0.17
CA LEU A 39 12.12 7.61 0.98
C LEU A 39 12.06 8.39 2.31
N ALA A 40 13.22 8.74 2.88
CA ALA A 40 13.35 9.38 4.19
C ALA A 40 12.41 10.59 4.45
N PRO A 41 12.16 11.51 3.48
CA PRO A 41 11.26 12.63 3.70
C PRO A 41 9.83 12.24 4.07
N TYR A 42 9.40 11.03 3.69
CA TYR A 42 8.03 10.54 3.90
C TYR A 42 7.91 9.61 5.12
N LEU A 43 9.00 9.35 5.84
CA LEU A 43 9.05 8.40 6.95
C LEU A 43 8.66 9.07 8.29
N HIS A 44 7.38 9.38 8.47
CA HIS A 44 6.88 9.98 9.71
C HIS A 44 6.29 8.91 10.64
N PHE A 45 7.08 8.43 11.60
CA PHE A 45 6.62 7.48 12.61
C PHE A 45 5.82 8.17 13.72
N ALA A 46 4.91 7.43 14.35
CA ALA A 46 4.22 7.89 15.55
C ALA A 46 4.02 6.75 16.56
N PRO A 47 4.18 7.00 17.87
CA PRO A 47 4.07 5.94 18.86
C PRO A 47 2.69 5.27 18.88
N ARG A 48 2.68 3.94 19.02
CA ARG A 48 1.49 3.08 19.23
C ARG A 48 0.46 3.12 18.09
N ARG A 49 0.83 3.57 16.89
CA ARG A 49 -0.01 3.46 15.69
C ARG A 49 0.84 3.38 14.44
N TYR A 50 0.23 3.00 13.34
CA TYR A 50 0.81 3.23 12.02
C TYR A 50 0.41 4.62 11.49
N THR A 51 1.21 5.16 10.59
CA THR A 51 0.92 6.41 9.85
C THR A 51 0.80 6.14 8.36
N ARG A 52 0.09 7.03 7.66
CA ARG A 52 -0.08 7.03 6.20
C ARG A 52 0.43 8.36 5.68
N ASN A 53 1.57 8.35 5.01
CA ASN A 53 2.26 9.55 4.57
C ASN A 53 2.17 9.64 3.05
N LEU A 54 1.51 10.68 2.54
CA LEU A 54 1.28 10.87 1.11
C LEU A 54 2.61 11.17 0.40
N ILE A 55 2.93 10.38 -0.63
CA ILE A 55 4.04 10.62 -1.54
C ILE A 55 3.53 11.32 -2.80
N TYR A 56 2.51 10.74 -3.44
CA TYR A 56 1.96 11.23 -4.70
C TYR A 56 0.48 10.89 -4.80
N ARG A 57 -0.28 11.74 -5.50
CA ARG A 57 -1.67 11.51 -5.86
C ARG A 57 -2.03 12.22 -7.15
N ASP A 58 -2.79 11.52 -7.99
CA ASP A 58 -3.57 12.09 -9.07
C ASP A 58 -4.94 11.38 -9.18
N ASP A 59 -5.62 11.55 -10.32
CA ASP A 59 -6.92 10.93 -10.58
C ASP A 59 -6.84 9.41 -10.78
N THR A 60 -5.65 8.85 -11.01
CA THR A 60 -5.44 7.42 -11.31
C THR A 60 -5.01 6.64 -10.07
N PHE A 61 -4.08 7.18 -9.28
CA PHE A 61 -3.58 6.47 -8.10
C PHE A 61 -3.11 7.37 -6.95
N GLU A 62 -2.98 6.76 -5.78
CA GLU A 62 -2.30 7.32 -4.61
C GLU A 62 -1.11 6.43 -4.25
N LEU A 63 0.04 7.04 -4.00
CA LEU A 63 1.24 6.38 -3.46
C LEU A 63 1.48 6.87 -2.04
N LEU A 64 1.57 5.94 -1.09
CA LEU A 64 1.71 6.23 0.34
C LEU A 64 2.93 5.50 0.91
N ALA A 65 3.69 6.18 1.78
CA ALA A 65 4.59 5.54 2.72
C ALA A 65 3.84 5.23 4.02
N LEU A 66 3.70 3.94 4.35
CA LEU A 66 3.15 3.52 5.64
C LEU A 66 4.28 3.23 6.62
N CYS A 67 4.24 3.87 7.79
CA CYS A 67 5.22 3.64 8.85
C CYS A 67 4.54 2.99 10.04
N TRP A 68 5.02 1.79 10.41
CA TRP A 68 4.46 0.98 11.48
C TRP A 68 5.39 1.03 12.69
N ASP A 69 4.89 1.51 13.82
CA ASP A 69 5.55 1.32 15.12
C ASP A 69 5.46 -0.17 15.51
N PRO A 70 6.46 -0.78 16.18
CA PRO A 70 6.42 -2.20 16.51
C PRO A 70 5.15 -2.58 17.29
N HIS A 71 4.58 -3.74 16.94
CA HIS A 71 3.36 -4.29 17.54
C HIS A 71 2.08 -3.46 17.28
N THR A 72 2.08 -2.61 16.25
CA THR A 72 0.85 -1.95 15.79
C THR A 72 0.19 -2.74 14.66
N GLU A 73 -1.13 -2.59 14.57
CA GLU A 73 -1.96 -3.26 13.57
C GLU A 73 -2.97 -2.27 12.97
N SER A 74 -3.45 -2.58 11.77
CA SER A 74 -4.63 -1.92 11.23
C SER A 74 -5.89 -2.64 11.72
N PRO A 75 -7.02 -1.94 11.86
CA PRO A 75 -8.32 -2.61 11.90
C PRO A 75 -8.50 -3.50 10.67
N ILE A 76 -9.35 -4.53 10.76
CA ILE A 76 -9.76 -5.26 9.56
C ILE A 76 -10.48 -4.29 8.62
N HIS A 77 -10.07 -4.23 7.37
CA HIS A 77 -10.63 -3.32 6.39
C HIS A 77 -10.68 -3.90 4.97
N ASN A 78 -11.48 -3.28 4.11
CA ASN A 78 -11.42 -3.47 2.67
C ASN A 78 -10.81 -2.23 2.01
N HIS A 79 -10.73 -2.24 0.67
CA HIS A 79 -10.21 -1.14 -0.12
C HIS A 79 -11.32 -0.37 -0.86
N SER A 80 -12.58 -0.46 -0.40
CA SER A 80 -13.72 0.31 -0.96
C SER A 80 -13.87 0.21 -2.49
N GLY A 81 -13.64 -0.97 -3.07
CA GLY A 81 -13.72 -1.20 -4.51
C GLY A 81 -12.50 -0.75 -5.32
N GLN A 82 -11.44 -0.25 -4.65
CA GLN A 82 -10.18 0.10 -5.27
C GLN A 82 -9.20 -1.08 -5.26
N LEU A 83 -8.27 -1.08 -6.22
CA LEU A 83 -7.12 -1.98 -6.22
C LEU A 83 -6.07 -1.47 -5.24
N CYS A 84 -5.33 -2.40 -4.62
CA CYS A 84 -4.29 -2.08 -3.65
C CYS A 84 -3.07 -2.98 -3.89
N TRP A 85 -1.89 -2.37 -3.88
CA TRP A 85 -0.60 -3.04 -3.92
C TRP A 85 0.21 -2.62 -2.72
N LEU A 86 0.90 -3.58 -2.10
CA LEU A 86 1.75 -3.34 -0.94
C LEU A 86 3.15 -3.90 -1.21
N SER A 87 4.16 -3.12 -0.84
CA SER A 87 5.56 -3.52 -0.90
C SER A 87 6.26 -3.20 0.42
N VAL A 88 6.87 -4.20 1.05
CA VAL A 88 7.60 -4.04 2.31
C VAL A 88 9.03 -3.60 1.99
N GLN A 89 9.34 -2.35 2.29
CA GLN A 89 10.67 -1.77 2.03
C GLN A 89 11.66 -2.00 3.18
N ARG A 90 11.17 -2.13 4.41
CA ARG A 90 11.98 -2.45 5.59
C ARG A 90 11.12 -3.11 6.67
N GLY A 91 11.69 -4.10 7.37
CA GLY A 91 11.00 -4.82 8.43
C GLY A 91 10.13 -5.96 7.89
N ALA A 92 9.04 -6.26 8.60
CA ALA A 92 8.11 -7.33 8.23
C ALA A 92 6.69 -6.96 8.66
N LEU A 93 5.70 -7.45 7.91
CA LEU A 93 4.28 -7.38 8.25
C LEU A 93 3.69 -8.78 8.20
N ARG A 94 2.75 -9.06 9.09
CA ARG A 94 1.83 -10.20 8.96
C ARG A 94 0.59 -9.70 8.23
N LEU A 95 0.21 -10.39 7.15
CA LEU A 95 -1.01 -10.12 6.41
C LEU A 95 -1.96 -11.30 6.62
N ASP A 96 -3.10 -11.03 7.23
CA ASP A 96 -4.18 -12.00 7.40
C ASP A 96 -5.36 -11.56 6.52
N ASN A 97 -5.78 -12.44 5.61
CA ASN A 97 -6.96 -12.22 4.78
C ASN A 97 -8.19 -12.78 5.48
N TYR A 98 -9.33 -12.16 5.24
CA TYR A 98 -10.62 -12.62 5.74
C TYR A 98 -11.66 -12.59 4.62
N LEU A 99 -12.44 -13.66 4.50
CA LEU A 99 -13.63 -13.70 3.66
C LEU A 99 -14.83 -13.13 4.43
N SER A 100 -15.54 -12.20 3.80
CA SER A 100 -16.82 -11.73 4.30
C SER A 100 -17.96 -12.65 3.86
N LEU A 101 -18.77 -13.09 4.82
CA LEU A 101 -19.95 -13.92 4.56
C LEU A 101 -21.22 -13.10 4.31
N ASP A 102 -21.19 -11.80 4.61
CA ASP A 102 -22.37 -10.92 4.62
C ASP A 102 -22.31 -9.83 3.54
N GLY A 103 -21.43 -9.99 2.54
CA GLY A 103 -21.25 -9.06 1.43
C GLY A 103 -20.04 -8.13 1.59
N PRO A 104 -19.83 -7.16 0.69
CA PRO A 104 -18.63 -6.32 0.67
C PRO A 104 -18.58 -5.38 1.89
N GLY A 105 -17.46 -5.37 2.62
CA GLY A 105 -17.22 -4.40 3.71
C GLY A 105 -16.49 -4.98 4.93
N PRO A 106 -15.65 -4.20 5.63
CA PRO A 106 -15.55 -4.26 7.07
C PRO A 106 -16.69 -3.44 7.70
N GLY A 107 -17.20 -3.85 8.86
CA GLY A 107 -18.28 -3.11 9.52
C GLY A 107 -18.84 -3.85 10.73
N ASN A 108 -19.57 -3.14 11.59
CA ASN A 108 -20.22 -3.74 12.75
C ASN A 108 -21.23 -4.81 12.29
N GLY A 109 -21.10 -6.02 12.83
CA GLY A 109 -22.02 -7.13 12.55
C GLY A 109 -21.70 -7.95 11.30
N ILE A 110 -20.60 -7.67 10.59
CA ILE A 110 -20.14 -8.51 9.47
C ILE A 110 -19.40 -9.72 10.01
N ARG A 111 -19.81 -10.91 9.56
CA ARG A 111 -19.11 -12.17 9.86
C ARG A 111 -17.94 -12.33 8.91
N LEU A 112 -16.76 -12.47 9.52
CA LEU A 112 -15.50 -12.68 8.85
C LEU A 112 -14.93 -14.05 9.21
N VAL A 113 -14.41 -14.75 8.21
CA VAL A 113 -13.69 -16.01 8.40
C VAL A 113 -12.28 -15.88 7.81
N PRO A 114 -11.22 -16.38 8.47
CA PRO A 114 -9.88 -16.43 7.88
C PRO A 114 -9.84 -17.23 6.57
#